data_AF-A0A8J1M598-F1
#
_entry.id   AF-A0A8J1M598-F1
#
_cell.length_a   1.000
_cell.length_b   1.000
_cell.length_c   1.000
_cell.angle_alpha   90.00
_cell.angle_beta   90.00
_cell.angle_gamma   90.00
#
_symmetry.space_group_name_H-M   'P 1'
#
loop_
_entity.id
_entity.type
_entity.pdbx_description
1 polymer ?
#
loop_
_entity_poly.entity_id
_entity_poly.type
_entity_poly.pdbx_seq_one_letter_code
_entity_poly.pdbx_strand_id
1 'polypeptide(L)'
;MQSLCSGELSFLENCLRVSPKSYGTWYHRCWIMKIMPKPDWARELALCNRFLEIDERNFHCWDYRRFVTQSSSVPDPEELEFTTSLISKNFSNYSSWHYRSKLLPQIHPDQLRIGRVTEGALLNELELVQNAFFTDPNDQSAWFYHRWLLGRADHPLSIRCVMVSLDEGCVSVTFSQPVAVQDDLILFLNDKPIFVSWRTAGRKEKRSLFWVCDLPKECINDRCCQYKFQVLWKDGEAKKECILYPGTRETWCRDSATENEFFSLDLSEGKSNVLQQELKSCKELQELEPENKWCLLTIILLMRALDPLAYEKESLGCFETLKVVDPMRSGYYDDLRSKFQMENAILKMEYAESFIIDLSKKGLTRLCHLEHLGQVTHMNLSANRLRVLPSNLSMLRRLQMLEVDNNEVVRLEGLWNLPQLEELSLQCNQIENVSDLQPLASCPHLSVLHLQGNPLCEKADTRTQLEALLPHVNTIHLSLI
;
A
#
# COMPACT_ATOMS: atom_id res chain seq x y z
N MET A 1 11.13 51.19 8.15
CA MET A 1 10.90 49.77 7.79
C MET A 1 9.44 49.35 7.95
N GLN A 2 8.84 49.43 9.16
CA GLN A 2 7.45 49.03 9.40
C GLN A 2 6.44 49.65 8.41
N SER A 3 6.44 50.98 8.27
CA SER A 3 5.51 51.69 7.38
C SER A 3 5.66 51.29 5.90
N LEU A 4 6.89 51.04 5.41
CA LEU A 4 7.14 50.56 4.05
C LEU A 4 6.54 49.17 3.84
N CYS A 5 6.75 48.26 4.80
CA CYS A 5 6.18 46.91 4.73
C CYS A 5 4.64 46.96 4.76
N SER A 6 4.03 47.83 5.57
CA SER A 6 2.57 48.02 5.58
C SER A 6 2.02 48.58 4.26
N GLY A 7 2.74 49.49 3.62
CA GLY A 7 2.43 49.97 2.26
C GLY A 7 2.51 48.85 1.24
N GLU A 8 3.59 48.07 1.28
CA GLU A 8 3.81 46.93 0.38
C GLU A 8 2.73 45.86 0.52
N LEU A 9 2.34 45.50 1.76
CA LEU A 9 1.22 44.55 1.98
C LEU A 9 -0.10 45.05 1.39
N SER A 10 -0.33 46.37 1.37
CA SER A 10 -1.55 46.95 0.80
C SER A 10 -1.50 46.94 -0.73
N PHE A 11 -0.33 47.20 -1.32
CA PHE A 11 -0.09 47.01 -2.76
C PHE A 11 -0.30 45.54 -3.16
N LEU A 12 0.27 44.60 -2.40
CA LEU A 12 0.13 43.17 -2.69
C LEU A 12 -1.29 42.67 -2.56
N GLU A 13 -2.08 43.21 -1.62
CA GLU A 13 -3.51 42.90 -1.54
C GLU A 13 -4.24 43.32 -2.83
N ASN A 14 -3.92 44.48 -3.40
CA ASN A 14 -4.47 44.89 -4.69
C ASN A 14 -4.02 43.98 -5.84
N CYS A 15 -2.74 43.57 -5.86
CA CYS A 15 -2.23 42.60 -6.83
C CYS A 15 -2.96 41.25 -6.72
N LEU A 16 -3.24 40.79 -5.50
CA LEU A 16 -4.01 39.56 -5.28
C LEU A 16 -5.47 39.70 -5.70
N ARG A 17 -6.08 40.89 -5.61
CA ARG A 17 -7.43 41.12 -6.17
C ARG A 17 -7.45 41.00 -7.69
N VAL A 18 -6.36 41.41 -8.36
CA VAL A 18 -6.21 41.24 -9.82
C VAL A 18 -5.96 39.77 -10.18
N SER A 19 -5.09 39.09 -9.43
CA SER A 19 -4.74 37.69 -9.68
C SER A 19 -4.61 36.91 -8.37
N PRO A 20 -5.73 36.36 -7.84
CA PRO A 20 -5.75 35.64 -6.56
C PRO A 20 -4.90 34.36 -6.51
N LYS A 21 -4.48 33.87 -7.69
CA LYS A 21 -3.69 32.65 -7.88
C LYS A 21 -2.24 32.93 -8.29
N SER A 22 -1.76 34.16 -8.06
CA SER A 22 -0.38 34.55 -8.38
C SER A 22 0.61 34.00 -7.36
N TYR A 23 1.41 33.00 -7.77
CA TYR A 23 2.49 32.43 -6.96
C TYR A 23 3.47 33.51 -6.46
N GLY A 24 3.95 34.37 -7.37
CA GLY A 24 4.93 35.40 -7.03
C GLY A 24 4.40 36.40 -6.01
N THR A 25 3.12 36.77 -6.11
CA THR A 25 2.49 37.72 -5.19
C THR A 25 2.32 37.13 -3.79
N TRP A 26 1.84 35.88 -3.68
CA TRP A 26 1.75 35.19 -2.40
C TRP A 26 3.12 34.96 -1.77
N TYR A 27 4.10 34.53 -2.56
CA TYR A 27 5.48 34.32 -2.10
C TYR A 27 6.11 35.62 -1.58
N HIS A 28 5.99 36.72 -2.34
CA HIS A 28 6.49 38.02 -1.92
C HIS A 28 5.79 38.52 -0.65
N ARG A 29 4.48 38.27 -0.51
CA ARG A 29 3.75 38.58 0.72
C ARG A 29 4.30 37.83 1.92
N CYS A 30 4.56 36.51 1.81
CA CYS A 30 5.23 35.73 2.85
C CYS A 30 6.61 36.32 3.21
N TRP A 31 7.39 36.74 2.21
CA TRP A 31 8.70 37.35 2.43
C TRP A 31 8.59 38.66 3.22
N ILE A 32 7.66 39.55 2.83
CA ILE A 32 7.38 40.79 3.57
C ILE A 32 6.99 40.50 5.02
N MET A 33 6.10 39.52 5.26
CA MET A 33 5.69 39.12 6.60
C MET A 33 6.86 38.64 7.47
N LYS A 34 7.85 37.94 6.88
CA LYS A 34 9.04 37.45 7.60
C LYS A 34 10.02 38.57 7.99
N ILE A 35 10.13 39.63 7.19
CA ILE A 35 11.07 40.74 7.46
C ILE A 35 10.41 41.90 8.23
N MET A 36 9.08 41.92 8.34
CA MET A 36 8.34 42.97 9.03
C MET A 36 8.66 42.92 10.55
N PRO A 37 9.08 44.04 11.18
CA PRO A 37 9.42 44.07 12.61
C PRO A 37 8.27 43.69 13.55
N LYS A 38 7.06 44.14 13.22
CA LYS A 38 5.84 43.88 13.99
C LYS A 38 4.73 43.43 13.03
N PRO A 39 4.68 42.14 12.68
CA PRO A 39 3.63 41.57 11.85
C PRO A 39 2.25 41.73 12.49
N ASP A 40 1.26 42.14 11.69
CA ASP A 40 -0.15 42.16 12.11
C ASP A 40 -0.84 40.89 11.61
N TRP A 41 -0.74 39.82 12.39
CA TRP A 41 -1.30 38.52 12.02
C TRP A 41 -2.83 38.50 11.98
N ALA A 42 -3.50 39.34 12.78
CA ALA A 42 -4.95 39.45 12.77
C ALA A 42 -5.45 40.01 11.44
N ARG A 43 -4.77 41.03 10.89
CA ARG A 43 -5.03 41.52 9.53
C ARG A 43 -4.87 40.42 8.48
N GLU A 44 -3.84 39.60 8.59
CA GLU A 44 -3.57 38.55 7.60
C GLU A 44 -4.57 37.38 7.68
N LEU A 45 -5.01 37.00 8.88
CA LEU A 45 -6.12 36.05 9.04
C LEU A 45 -7.42 36.61 8.45
N ALA A 46 -7.73 37.89 8.71
CA ALA A 46 -8.89 38.55 8.12
C ALA A 46 -8.79 38.63 6.59
N LEU A 47 -7.58 38.81 6.03
CA LEU A 47 -7.35 38.72 4.59
C LEU A 47 -7.66 37.32 4.08
N CYS A 48 -7.13 36.28 4.74
CA CYS A 48 -7.42 34.89 4.36
C CYS A 48 -8.92 34.60 4.35
N ASN A 49 -9.65 35.05 5.39
CA ASN A 49 -11.10 34.90 5.46
C ASN A 49 -11.80 35.52 4.24
N ARG A 50 -11.44 36.76 3.86
CA ARG A 50 -12.03 37.43 2.68
C ARG A 50 -11.73 36.71 1.37
N PHE A 51 -10.49 36.24 1.18
CA PHE A 51 -10.11 35.55 -0.05
C PHE A 51 -10.75 34.16 -0.17
N LEU A 52 -10.93 33.46 0.96
CA LEU A 52 -11.64 32.17 1.00
C LEU A 52 -13.16 32.33 0.92
N GLU A 53 -13.73 33.46 1.31
CA GLU A 53 -15.15 33.77 1.07
C GLU A 53 -15.43 33.98 -0.43
N ILE A 54 -14.46 34.52 -1.18
CA ILE A 54 -14.57 34.73 -2.64
C ILE A 54 -14.31 33.43 -3.42
N ASP A 55 -13.23 32.71 -3.07
CA ASP A 55 -12.85 31.44 -3.69
C ASP A 55 -12.40 30.49 -2.58
N GLU A 56 -13.35 29.72 -2.06
CA GLU A 56 -13.14 28.76 -0.97
C GLU A 56 -12.15 27.64 -1.33
N ARG A 57 -11.89 27.44 -2.63
CA ARG A 57 -10.98 26.43 -3.19
C ARG A 57 -9.63 27.01 -3.57
N ASN A 58 -9.37 28.29 -3.26
CA ASN A 58 -8.08 28.92 -3.53
C ASN A 58 -6.98 28.32 -2.64
N PHE A 59 -6.30 27.30 -3.16
CA PHE A 59 -5.25 26.60 -2.43
C PHE A 59 -4.08 27.52 -2.04
N HIS A 60 -3.78 28.56 -2.81
CA HIS A 60 -2.73 29.52 -2.44
C HIS A 60 -3.10 30.29 -1.17
N CYS A 61 -4.37 30.65 -1.02
CA CYS A 61 -4.86 31.30 0.18
C CYS A 61 -4.87 30.33 1.37
N TRP A 62 -5.21 29.05 1.16
CA TRP A 62 -5.08 28.02 2.19
C TRP A 62 -3.63 27.81 2.62
N ASP A 63 -2.69 27.78 1.68
CA ASP A 63 -1.25 27.68 1.95
C ASP A 63 -0.75 28.89 2.75
N TYR A 64 -1.17 30.09 2.34
CA TYR A 64 -0.85 31.34 3.04
C TYR A 64 -1.45 31.36 4.44
N ARG A 65 -2.71 30.91 4.62
CA ARG A 65 -3.33 30.79 5.94
C ARG A 65 -2.52 29.89 6.86
N ARG A 66 -2.07 28.72 6.39
CA ARG A 66 -1.19 27.82 7.17
C ARG A 66 0.13 28.49 7.55
N PHE A 67 0.73 29.27 6.64
CA PHE A 67 1.90 30.07 6.98
C PHE A 67 1.61 31.10 8.08
N VAL A 68 0.47 31.80 8.00
CA VAL A 68 0.06 32.79 9.01
C VAL A 68 -0.18 32.13 10.36
N THR A 69 -0.97 31.06 10.42
CA THR A 69 -1.32 30.37 11.68
C THR A 69 -0.11 29.77 12.38
N GLN A 70 0.81 29.16 11.61
CA GLN A 70 2.09 28.67 12.12
C GLN A 70 2.98 29.80 12.66
N SER A 71 3.01 30.95 11.97
CA SER A 71 3.86 32.08 12.35
C SER A 71 3.31 32.89 13.52
N SER A 72 2.00 32.88 13.73
CA SER A 72 1.32 33.61 14.79
C SER A 72 0.90 32.73 15.97
N SER A 73 1.23 31.44 15.95
CA SER A 73 0.88 30.46 16.98
C SER A 73 -0.62 30.37 17.27
N VAL A 74 -1.47 30.45 16.23
CA VAL A 74 -2.90 30.11 16.38
C VAL A 74 -3.01 28.64 16.78
N PRO A 75 -3.74 28.30 17.85
CA PRO A 75 -3.94 26.90 18.24
C PRO A 75 -4.67 26.09 17.16
N ASP A 76 -4.21 24.87 16.90
CA ASP A 76 -4.85 23.96 15.95
C ASP A 76 -6.36 23.73 16.20
N PRO A 77 -6.87 23.68 17.45
CA PRO A 77 -8.31 23.59 17.71
C PRO A 77 -9.12 24.76 17.15
N GLU A 78 -8.58 25.99 17.15
CA GLU A 78 -9.26 27.16 16.57
C GLU A 78 -9.35 27.04 15.04
N GLU A 79 -8.30 26.52 14.40
CA GLU A 79 -8.32 26.25 12.95
C GLU A 79 -9.25 25.08 12.61
N LEU A 80 -9.37 24.09 13.48
CA LEU A 80 -10.35 23.02 13.31
C LEU A 80 -11.77 23.59 13.36
N GLU A 81 -12.08 24.48 14.31
CA GLU A 81 -13.37 25.18 14.37
C GLU A 81 -13.62 26.04 13.12
N PHE A 82 -12.60 26.74 12.62
CA PHE A 82 -12.68 27.47 11.36
C PHE A 82 -13.11 26.55 10.20
N THR A 83 -12.52 25.36 10.06
CA THR A 83 -12.94 24.41 9.02
C THR A 83 -14.37 23.91 9.23
N THR A 84 -14.80 23.67 10.47
CA THR A 84 -16.19 23.31 10.79
C THR A 84 -17.14 24.40 10.30
N SER A 85 -16.83 25.67 10.57
CA SER A 85 -17.66 26.81 10.14
C SER A 85 -17.81 26.91 8.62
N LEU A 86 -16.76 26.55 7.87
CA LEU A 86 -16.80 26.53 6.40
C LEU A 86 -17.62 25.36 5.86
N ILE A 87 -17.48 24.17 6.45
CA ILE A 87 -18.24 22.98 6.05
C ILE A 87 -19.74 23.18 6.34
N SER A 88 -20.09 23.77 7.49
CA SER A 88 -21.48 24.08 7.82
C SER A 88 -22.12 25.08 6.85
N LYS A 89 -21.32 25.96 6.22
CA LYS A 89 -21.79 26.86 5.17
C LYS A 89 -21.84 26.18 3.81
N ASN A 90 -20.85 25.34 3.51
CA ASN A 90 -20.71 24.62 2.25
C ASN A 90 -19.89 23.34 2.44
N PHE A 91 -20.59 22.21 2.53
CA PHE A 91 -19.96 20.90 2.68
C PHE A 91 -19.19 20.45 1.42
N SER A 92 -19.39 21.08 0.27
CA SER A 92 -18.64 20.82 -0.96
C SER A 92 -17.21 21.36 -0.95
N ASN A 93 -16.80 22.03 0.13
CA ASN A 93 -15.47 22.60 0.26
C ASN A 93 -14.41 21.51 0.57
N TYR A 94 -13.86 20.89 -0.48
CA TYR A 94 -12.77 19.92 -0.36
C TYR A 94 -11.56 20.43 0.43
N SER A 95 -11.22 21.72 0.29
CA SER A 95 -10.06 22.29 0.96
C SER A 95 -10.22 22.31 2.48
N SER A 96 -11.43 22.55 2.99
CA SER A 96 -11.72 22.44 4.43
C SER A 96 -11.58 21.01 4.92
N TRP A 97 -12.15 20.02 4.24
CA TRP A 97 -12.00 18.60 4.60
C TRP A 97 -10.54 18.14 4.57
N HIS A 98 -9.79 18.57 3.54
CA HIS A 98 -8.36 18.29 3.45
C HIS A 98 -7.59 18.88 4.64
N TYR A 99 -7.91 20.13 5.03
CA TYR A 99 -7.21 20.76 6.14
C TYR A 99 -7.55 20.09 7.48
N ARG A 100 -8.81 19.68 7.69
CA ARG A 100 -9.19 18.82 8.84
C ARG A 100 -8.36 17.55 8.90
N SER A 101 -8.14 16.90 7.76
CA SER A 101 -7.32 15.69 7.64
C SER A 101 -5.86 15.90 8.08
N LYS A 102 -5.38 17.15 8.15
CA LYS A 102 -4.04 17.52 8.65
C LYS A 102 -4.06 17.94 10.11
N LEU A 103 -5.11 18.63 10.55
CA LEU A 103 -5.25 19.13 11.93
C LEU A 103 -5.59 18.00 12.91
N LEU A 104 -6.53 17.12 12.56
CA LEU A 104 -7.04 16.12 13.50
C LEU A 104 -5.96 15.16 14.05
N PRO A 105 -5.00 14.64 13.26
CA PRO A 105 -3.93 13.80 13.83
C PRO A 105 -3.01 14.55 14.80
N GLN A 106 -2.93 15.89 14.70
CA GLN A 106 -2.15 16.74 15.62
C GLN A 106 -2.91 16.99 16.93
N ILE A 107 -4.23 17.18 16.84
CA ILE A 107 -5.11 17.47 17.98
C ILE A 107 -5.49 16.20 18.76
N HIS A 108 -5.77 15.11 18.05
CA HIS A 108 -6.27 13.84 18.58
C HIS A 108 -5.41 12.66 18.10
N PRO A 109 -4.11 12.62 18.44
CA PRO A 109 -3.23 11.54 17.99
C PRO A 109 -3.64 10.20 18.61
N ASP A 110 -3.78 9.17 17.78
CA ASP A 110 -3.83 7.79 18.26
C ASP A 110 -2.41 7.35 18.65
N GLN A 111 -2.19 7.13 19.95
CA GLN A 111 -0.89 6.72 20.48
C GLN A 111 -0.46 5.33 19.99
N LEU A 112 -1.43 4.45 19.73
CA LEU A 112 -1.16 3.10 19.21
C LEU A 112 -0.98 3.08 17.69
N ARG A 113 -1.32 4.18 17.00
CA ARG A 113 -1.27 4.32 15.54
C ARG A 113 -2.02 3.19 14.81
N ILE A 114 -3.14 2.76 15.37
CA ILE A 114 -4.05 1.80 14.74
C ILE A 114 -4.94 2.59 13.75
N GLY A 115 -5.58 3.65 14.25
CA GLY A 115 -6.35 4.62 13.47
C GLY A 115 -5.58 5.92 13.23
N ARG A 116 -6.10 6.76 12.33
CA ARG A 116 -5.50 8.08 12.05
C ARG A 116 -5.66 9.07 13.21
N VAL A 117 -6.69 8.88 14.03
CA VAL A 117 -7.10 9.73 15.15
C VAL A 117 -7.66 8.85 16.25
N THR A 118 -7.83 9.39 17.46
CA THR A 118 -8.51 8.67 18.55
C THR A 118 -9.91 8.24 18.15
N GLU A 119 -10.40 7.13 18.72
CA GLU A 119 -11.71 6.57 18.37
C GLU A 119 -12.85 7.59 18.57
N GLY A 120 -12.87 8.32 19.70
CA GLY A 120 -13.89 9.33 19.94
C GLY A 120 -13.90 10.44 18.88
N ALA A 121 -12.72 10.89 18.43
CA ALA A 121 -12.63 11.87 17.34
C ALA A 121 -13.10 11.27 16.00
N LEU A 122 -12.76 10.01 15.72
CA LEU A 122 -13.21 9.31 14.52
C LEU A 122 -14.74 9.21 14.46
N LEU A 123 -15.40 8.83 15.55
CA LEU A 123 -16.86 8.68 15.58
C LEU A 123 -17.58 10.01 15.33
N ASN A 124 -17.08 11.11 15.94
CA ASN A 124 -17.62 12.45 15.69
C ASN A 124 -17.44 12.88 14.23
N GLU A 125 -16.29 12.58 13.62
CA GLU A 125 -16.05 12.91 12.21
C GLU A 125 -16.88 12.05 11.25
N LEU A 126 -17.15 10.78 11.59
CA LEU A 126 -18.04 9.92 10.81
C LEU A 126 -19.46 10.49 10.79
N GLU A 127 -19.99 10.93 11.93
CA GLU A 127 -21.30 11.58 11.99
C GLU A 127 -21.32 12.89 11.17
N LEU A 128 -20.28 13.72 11.28
CA LEU A 128 -20.16 14.97 10.52
C LEU A 128 -20.18 14.72 9.01
N VAL A 129 -19.39 13.75 8.52
CA VAL A 129 -19.29 13.49 7.09
C VAL A 129 -20.54 12.79 6.54
N GLN A 130 -21.20 11.93 7.34
CA GLN A 130 -22.49 11.32 6.99
C GLN A 130 -23.55 12.38 6.70
N ASN A 131 -23.69 13.37 7.58
CA ASN A 131 -24.63 14.46 7.37
C ASN A 131 -24.37 15.20 6.05
N ALA A 132 -23.11 15.36 5.65
CA ALA A 132 -22.75 16.02 4.40
C ALA A 132 -23.19 15.21 3.17
N PHE A 133 -22.76 13.94 3.05
CA PHE A 133 -23.06 13.17 1.84
C PHE A 133 -24.49 12.60 1.78
N PHE A 134 -25.24 12.53 2.89
CA PHE A 134 -26.68 12.27 2.83
C PHE A 134 -27.50 13.52 2.49
N THR A 135 -26.94 14.72 2.70
CA THR A 135 -27.57 15.98 2.27
C THR A 135 -27.38 16.21 0.76
N ASP A 136 -26.18 15.94 0.24
CA ASP A 136 -25.89 15.95 -1.19
C ASP A 136 -25.05 14.72 -1.58
N PRO A 137 -25.70 13.63 -2.00
CA PRO A 137 -25.03 12.40 -2.43
C PRO A 137 -24.08 12.56 -3.61
N ASN A 138 -24.20 13.63 -4.40
CA ASN A 138 -23.34 13.89 -5.56
C ASN A 138 -22.04 14.60 -5.18
N ASP A 139 -21.94 15.19 -3.98
CA ASP A 139 -20.72 15.85 -3.54
C ASP A 139 -19.62 14.84 -3.20
N GLN A 140 -18.59 14.80 -4.04
CA GLN A 140 -17.48 13.86 -3.86
C GLN A 140 -16.61 14.15 -2.62
N SER A 141 -16.57 15.39 -2.11
CA SER A 141 -15.60 15.82 -1.11
C SER A 141 -15.79 15.08 0.21
N ALA A 142 -17.05 14.97 0.64
CA ALA A 142 -17.43 14.22 1.82
C ALA A 142 -17.07 12.73 1.67
N TRP A 143 -17.36 12.11 0.52
CA TRP A 143 -17.01 10.70 0.26
C TRP A 143 -15.50 10.44 0.30
N PHE A 144 -14.68 11.34 -0.27
CA PHE A 144 -13.23 11.21 -0.20
C PHE A 144 -12.70 11.36 1.23
N TYR A 145 -13.28 12.27 2.02
CA TYR A 145 -12.93 12.44 3.43
C TYR A 145 -13.35 11.23 4.27
N HIS A 146 -14.55 10.70 4.04
CA HIS A 146 -15.03 9.46 4.67
C HIS A 146 -14.09 8.29 4.40
N ARG A 147 -13.70 8.11 3.14
CA ARG A 147 -12.69 7.11 2.77
C ARG A 147 -11.36 7.31 3.50
N TRP A 148 -10.96 8.55 3.77
CA TRP A 148 -9.76 8.83 4.56
C TRP A 148 -9.95 8.44 6.03
N LEU A 149 -11.13 8.68 6.63
CA LEU A 149 -11.49 8.29 8.00
C LEU A 149 -11.49 6.77 8.19
N LEU A 150 -11.98 6.01 7.20
CA LEU A 150 -11.90 4.54 7.19
C LEU A 150 -10.47 4.02 6.98
N GLY A 151 -9.55 4.89 6.56
CA GLY A 151 -8.16 4.54 6.33
C GLY A 151 -7.37 4.31 7.62
N ARG A 152 -6.21 3.67 7.47
CA ARG A 152 -5.27 3.38 8.55
C ARG A 152 -4.26 4.51 8.74
N ALA A 153 -3.65 4.59 9.92
CA ALA A 153 -2.48 5.44 10.12
C ALA A 153 -1.32 5.01 9.22
N ASP A 154 -0.44 5.95 8.92
CA ASP A 154 0.82 5.63 8.29
C ASP A 154 1.71 4.92 9.32
N HIS A 155 2.06 3.66 9.06
CA HIS A 155 2.99 2.94 9.91
C HIS A 155 4.43 3.35 9.58
N PRO A 156 5.30 3.47 10.59
CA PRO A 156 6.72 3.66 10.33
C PRO A 156 7.28 2.49 9.53
N LEU A 157 8.39 2.74 8.85
CA LEU A 157 9.19 1.69 8.23
C LEU A 157 9.46 0.59 9.25
N SER A 158 9.15 -0.65 8.90
CA SER A 158 9.41 -1.81 9.74
C SER A 158 9.96 -2.95 8.91
N ILE A 159 10.67 -3.86 9.58
CA ILE A 159 11.05 -5.15 8.99
C ILE A 159 9.87 -6.09 9.21
N ARG A 160 9.20 -6.51 8.13
CA ARG A 160 8.05 -7.42 8.18
C ARG A 160 8.46 -8.85 8.43
N CYS A 161 9.53 -9.30 7.77
CA CYS A 161 9.99 -10.68 7.85
C CYS A 161 11.51 -10.74 7.88
N VAL A 162 12.06 -11.62 8.70
CA VAL A 162 13.43 -12.13 8.58
C VAL A 162 13.33 -13.64 8.41
N MET A 163 14.02 -14.19 7.42
CA MET A 163 14.08 -15.62 7.17
C MET A 163 15.53 -16.05 6.99
N VAL A 164 15.86 -17.19 7.58
CA VAL A 164 17.18 -17.82 7.47
C VAL A 164 16.99 -19.19 6.84
N SER A 165 17.76 -19.49 5.80
CA SER A 165 17.79 -20.82 5.18
C SER A 165 19.22 -21.32 5.16
N LEU A 166 19.46 -22.46 5.83
CA LEU A 166 20.75 -23.16 5.80
C LEU A 166 21.00 -23.85 4.48
N ASP A 167 19.94 -24.35 3.84
CA ASP A 167 19.99 -24.97 2.53
C ASP A 167 20.55 -24.03 1.47
N GLU A 168 20.13 -22.77 1.54
CA GLU A 168 20.58 -21.72 0.65
C GLU A 168 21.80 -20.97 1.19
N GLY A 169 22.15 -21.19 2.46
CA GLY A 169 23.20 -20.45 3.15
C GLY A 169 22.95 -18.94 3.12
N CYS A 170 21.74 -18.47 3.42
CA CYS A 170 21.39 -17.05 3.30
C CYS A 170 20.46 -16.53 4.41
N VAL A 171 20.43 -15.20 4.55
CA VAL A 171 19.41 -14.47 5.33
C VAL A 171 18.66 -13.54 4.39
N SER A 172 17.34 -13.55 4.49
CA SER A 172 16.44 -12.72 3.71
C SER A 172 15.61 -11.81 4.62
N VAL A 173 15.39 -10.58 4.18
CA VAL A 173 14.70 -9.53 4.93
C VAL A 173 13.66 -8.86 4.04
N THR A 174 12.45 -8.76 4.55
CA THR A 174 11.34 -8.07 3.88
C THR A 174 10.92 -6.86 4.71
N PHE A 175 10.78 -5.70 4.08
CA PHE A 175 10.37 -4.43 4.70
C PHE A 175 8.90 -4.12 4.42
N SER A 176 8.32 -3.20 5.21
CA SER A 176 6.96 -2.69 5.01
C SER A 176 6.81 -1.74 3.83
N GLN A 177 7.92 -1.19 3.33
CA GLN A 177 7.99 -0.30 2.18
C GLN A 177 9.35 -0.41 1.47
N PRO A 178 9.47 -0.05 0.18
CA PRO A 178 10.73 -0.18 -0.55
C PRO A 178 11.86 0.70 0.03
N VAL A 179 12.98 0.09 0.38
CA VAL A 179 14.17 0.75 0.97
C VAL A 179 15.40 0.57 0.09
N ALA A 180 16.34 1.51 0.16
CA ALA A 180 17.67 1.37 -0.41
C ALA A 180 18.63 0.91 0.69
N VAL A 181 19.08 -0.33 0.64
CA VAL A 181 20.05 -0.85 1.61
C VAL A 181 21.47 -0.51 1.18
N GLN A 182 22.23 0.06 2.12
CA GLN A 182 23.67 0.26 2.04
C GLN A 182 24.27 -0.33 3.33
N ASP A 183 25.04 0.44 4.10
CA ASP A 183 25.63 0.00 5.38
C ASP A 183 24.62 0.06 6.56
N ASP A 184 23.42 0.56 6.31
CA ASP A 184 22.36 0.77 7.32
C ASP A 184 21.64 -0.52 7.77
N LEU A 185 21.84 -1.65 7.09
CA LEU A 185 21.21 -2.94 7.42
C LEU A 185 22.25 -3.90 8.00
N ILE A 186 22.21 -4.10 9.31
CA ILE A 186 23.23 -4.87 10.03
C ILE A 186 22.64 -6.21 10.47
N LEU A 187 23.35 -7.29 10.13
CA LEU A 187 23.04 -8.64 10.60
C LEU A 187 23.87 -8.95 11.84
N PHE A 188 23.21 -9.46 12.87
CA PHE A 188 23.83 -9.99 14.09
C PHE A 188 23.55 -11.48 14.20
N LEU A 189 24.56 -12.23 14.63
CA LEU A 189 24.46 -13.63 15.02
C LEU A 189 24.94 -13.78 16.45
N ASN A 190 24.08 -14.28 17.34
CA ASN A 190 24.35 -14.41 18.76
C ASN A 190 24.91 -13.09 19.35
N ASP A 191 24.22 -12.00 19.03
CA ASP A 191 24.53 -10.61 19.44
C ASP A 191 25.88 -10.07 18.94
N LYS A 192 26.55 -10.74 18.00
CA LYS A 192 27.76 -10.26 17.31
C LYS A 192 27.45 -9.85 15.87
N PRO A 193 27.89 -8.65 15.42
CA PRO A 193 27.67 -8.24 14.04
C PRO A 193 28.44 -9.14 13.07
N ILE A 194 27.81 -9.47 11.95
CA ILE A 194 28.43 -10.15 10.81
C ILE A 194 28.47 -9.19 9.63
N PHE A 195 29.63 -9.08 9.01
CA PHE A 195 29.80 -8.35 7.76
C PHE A 195 29.26 -9.17 6.59
N VAL A 196 28.21 -8.67 5.96
CA VAL A 196 27.53 -9.30 4.83
C VAL A 196 27.29 -8.28 3.73
N SER A 197 27.14 -8.75 2.48
CA SER A 197 26.75 -7.91 1.35
C SER A 197 25.30 -8.17 0.99
N TRP A 198 24.44 -7.17 1.20
CA TRP A 198 23.03 -7.24 0.83
C TRP A 198 22.84 -7.01 -0.66
N ARG A 199 21.90 -7.75 -1.25
CA ARG A 199 21.48 -7.61 -2.64
C ARG A 199 19.98 -7.85 -2.78
N THR A 200 19.42 -7.41 -3.90
CA THR A 200 18.08 -7.82 -4.33
C THR A 200 18.13 -9.18 -5.01
N ALA A 201 16.99 -9.87 -5.08
CA ALA A 201 16.92 -11.19 -5.72
C ALA A 201 17.05 -11.10 -7.25
N GLY A 202 16.54 -10.04 -7.88
CA GLY A 202 16.58 -9.89 -9.34
C GLY A 202 17.67 -8.95 -9.85
N ARG A 203 17.28 -8.12 -10.83
CA ARG A 203 18.12 -7.02 -11.31
C ARG A 203 18.48 -6.08 -10.14
N LYS A 204 19.61 -5.38 -10.25
CA LYS A 204 20.09 -4.42 -9.25
C LYS A 204 19.10 -3.25 -9.09
N GLU A 205 18.08 -3.45 -8.29
CA GLU A 205 17.11 -2.41 -7.95
C GLU A 205 17.73 -1.49 -6.89
N LYS A 206 17.55 -0.18 -7.05
CA LYS A 206 18.03 0.79 -6.06
C LYS A 206 17.20 0.76 -4.79
N ARG A 207 15.91 0.42 -4.90
CA ARG A 207 14.96 0.34 -3.79
C ARG A 207 14.12 -0.90 -3.96
N SER A 208 14.05 -1.72 -2.92
CA SER A 208 13.29 -2.97 -2.90
C SER A 208 12.67 -3.18 -1.53
N LEU A 209 11.54 -3.87 -1.51
CA LEU A 209 10.94 -4.42 -0.30
C LEU A 209 11.75 -5.61 0.25
N PHE A 210 12.53 -6.28 -0.60
CA PHE A 210 13.22 -7.53 -0.30
C PHE A 210 14.73 -7.43 -0.51
N TRP A 211 15.47 -7.91 0.49
CA TRP A 211 16.92 -7.97 0.48
C TRP A 211 17.40 -9.32 1.00
N VAL A 212 18.46 -9.85 0.40
CA VAL A 212 19.10 -11.11 0.80
C VAL A 212 20.61 -10.91 0.91
N CYS A 213 21.24 -11.61 1.83
CA CYS A 213 22.69 -11.77 1.89
C CYS A 213 23.08 -13.23 2.09
N ASP A 214 24.30 -13.58 1.67
CA ASP A 214 24.85 -14.91 1.93
C ASP A 214 25.41 -14.98 3.35
N LEU A 215 25.19 -16.10 4.01
CA LEU A 215 25.78 -16.42 5.30
C LEU A 215 27.21 -16.94 5.08
N PRO A 216 28.21 -16.39 5.80
CA PRO A 216 29.54 -16.96 5.77
C PRO A 216 29.51 -18.41 6.26
N LYS A 217 30.17 -19.32 5.53
CA LYS A 217 30.16 -20.77 5.78
C LYS A 217 30.59 -21.17 7.20
N GLU A 218 31.39 -20.33 7.86
CA GLU A 218 31.94 -20.58 9.20
C GLU A 218 31.00 -20.17 10.34
N CYS A 219 29.91 -19.45 10.04
CA CYS A 219 29.04 -18.87 11.07
C CYS A 219 28.19 -19.92 11.81
N ILE A 220 27.93 -21.07 11.20
CA ILE A 220 27.01 -22.09 11.71
C ILE A 220 27.79 -23.40 11.83
N ASN A 221 27.77 -24.00 13.02
CA ASN A 221 28.49 -25.20 13.38
C ASN A 221 27.64 -26.09 14.31
N ASP A 222 27.91 -27.40 14.33
CA ASP A 222 27.08 -28.34 15.10
C ASP A 222 27.24 -28.23 16.63
N ARG A 223 28.00 -27.24 17.13
CA ARG A 223 28.32 -27.09 18.56
C ARG A 223 27.37 -26.16 19.30
N CYS A 224 26.58 -25.34 18.59
CA CYS A 224 25.70 -24.37 19.23
C CYS A 224 24.30 -24.95 19.43
N CYS A 225 23.72 -24.73 20.62
CA CYS A 225 22.39 -25.20 20.97
C CYS A 225 21.25 -24.37 20.33
N GLN A 226 21.56 -23.20 19.76
CA GLN A 226 20.65 -22.37 18.96
C GLN A 226 21.44 -21.22 18.32
N TYR A 227 20.95 -20.70 17.19
CA TYR A 227 21.49 -19.50 16.56
C TYR A 227 20.45 -18.38 16.55
N LYS A 228 20.73 -17.28 17.25
CA LYS A 228 19.90 -16.08 17.24
C LYS A 228 20.36 -15.17 16.13
N PHE A 229 19.51 -14.97 15.13
CA PHE A 229 19.71 -13.98 14.07
C PHE A 229 18.90 -12.74 14.42
N GLN A 230 19.57 -11.58 14.34
CA GLN A 230 18.92 -10.30 14.55
C GLN A 230 19.32 -9.36 13.41
N VAL A 231 18.33 -8.70 12.83
CA VAL A 231 18.52 -7.69 11.80
C VAL A 231 18.14 -6.34 12.37
N LEU A 232 19.01 -5.35 12.17
CA LEU A 232 18.84 -3.98 12.63
C LEU A 232 18.95 -3.03 11.43
N TRP A 233 17.98 -2.13 11.31
CA TRP A 233 17.94 -1.09 10.29
C TRP A 233 18.16 0.29 10.92
N LYS A 234 19.07 1.08 10.34
CA LYS A 234 19.38 2.48 10.72
C LYS A 234 19.46 2.69 12.23
N ASP A 235 20.50 2.14 12.85
CA ASP A 235 20.76 2.30 14.30
C ASP A 235 19.58 1.98 15.22
N GLY A 236 18.68 1.09 14.79
CA GLY A 236 17.57 0.58 15.60
C GLY A 236 16.21 1.21 15.31
N GLU A 237 16.07 2.01 14.24
CA GLU A 237 14.76 2.47 13.74
C GLU A 237 13.80 1.30 13.50
N ALA A 238 14.33 0.15 13.02
CA ALA A 238 13.59 -1.10 12.98
C ALA A 238 14.49 -2.29 13.34
N LYS A 239 13.92 -3.28 14.04
CA LYS A 239 14.60 -4.50 14.45
C LYS A 239 13.67 -5.70 14.24
N LYS A 240 14.25 -6.84 13.86
CA LYS A 240 13.57 -8.14 13.90
C LYS A 240 14.55 -9.26 14.21
N GLU A 241 14.09 -10.30 14.89
CA GLU A 241 14.91 -11.44 15.28
C GLU A 241 14.20 -12.77 15.06
N CYS A 242 14.97 -13.81 14.73
CA CYS A 242 14.51 -15.18 14.63
C CYS A 242 15.56 -16.13 15.20
N ILE A 243 15.12 -17.27 15.72
CA ILE A 243 16.00 -18.27 16.36
C ILE A 243 15.96 -19.54 15.52
N LEU A 244 17.14 -20.03 15.14
CA LEU A 244 17.32 -21.31 14.47
C LEU A 244 17.69 -22.36 15.52
N TYR A 245 16.86 -23.40 15.63
CA TYR A 245 17.05 -24.48 16.61
C TYR A 245 17.81 -25.67 15.99
N PRO A 246 18.50 -26.48 16.81
CA PRO A 246 19.20 -27.68 16.34
C PRO A 246 18.25 -28.64 15.62
N GLY A 247 18.69 -29.19 14.49
CA GLY A 247 17.88 -30.10 13.67
C GLY A 247 16.91 -29.41 12.70
N THR A 248 16.74 -28.09 12.78
CA THR A 248 16.00 -27.31 11.78
C THR A 248 16.95 -26.73 10.73
N ARG A 249 16.51 -26.68 9.48
CA ARG A 249 17.29 -26.11 8.36
C ARG A 249 16.86 -24.69 8.00
N GLU A 250 15.72 -24.24 8.49
CA GLU A 250 15.16 -22.93 8.18
C GLU A 250 14.44 -22.37 9.42
N THR A 251 14.46 -21.05 9.56
CA THR A 251 13.68 -20.33 10.59
C THR A 251 13.23 -18.97 10.06
N TRP A 252 12.18 -18.42 10.63
CA TRP A 252 11.70 -17.09 10.29
C TRP A 252 11.01 -16.41 11.47
N CYS A 253 10.91 -15.09 11.36
CA CYS A 253 10.03 -14.28 12.17
C CYS A 253 9.29 -13.34 11.21
N ARG A 254 7.96 -13.42 11.19
CA ARG A 254 7.09 -12.65 10.29
C ARG A 254 6.00 -11.96 11.10
N ASP A 255 5.66 -10.73 10.73
CA ASP A 255 4.41 -10.13 11.19
C ASP A 255 3.22 -10.88 10.56
N SER A 256 2.39 -11.52 11.39
CA SER A 256 1.11 -12.10 10.98
C SER A 256 0.14 -11.00 10.57
N ALA A 257 -0.52 -11.15 9.41
CA ALA A 257 -1.51 -10.18 8.95
C ALA A 257 -2.78 -10.18 9.80
N THR A 258 -3.12 -11.33 10.38
CA THR A 258 -4.26 -11.52 11.28
C THR A 258 -3.95 -10.92 12.65
N GLU A 259 -2.82 -11.29 13.28
CA GLU A 259 -2.47 -10.82 14.63
C GLU A 259 -2.11 -9.33 14.68
N ASN A 260 -1.52 -8.79 13.61
CA ASN A 260 -1.18 -7.38 13.50
C ASN A 260 -2.28 -6.59 12.78
N GLU A 261 -3.42 -7.22 12.52
CA GLU A 261 -4.61 -6.58 11.97
C GLU A 261 -4.31 -5.79 10.68
N PHE A 262 -3.49 -6.28 9.75
CA PHE A 262 -3.07 -5.48 8.58
C PHE A 262 -4.19 -5.25 7.55
N PHE A 263 -5.17 -6.15 7.49
CA PHE A 263 -6.24 -6.12 6.48
C PHE A 263 -7.64 -5.88 7.07
N SER A 264 -7.92 -6.39 8.26
CA SER A 264 -9.09 -6.08 9.10
C SER A 264 -8.66 -5.29 10.33
N LEU A 265 -9.55 -4.54 10.98
CA LEU A 265 -9.31 -3.92 12.28
C LEU A 265 -10.24 -4.58 13.30
N ASP A 266 -9.75 -4.83 14.50
CA ASP A 266 -10.63 -5.18 15.61
C ASP A 266 -11.38 -3.91 16.02
N LEU A 267 -12.65 -3.85 15.62
CA LEU A 267 -13.52 -2.72 15.90
C LEU A 267 -14.06 -2.85 17.32
N SER A 268 -14.01 -1.75 18.07
CA SER A 268 -14.81 -1.62 19.29
C SER A 268 -16.29 -1.83 18.97
N GLU A 269 -17.08 -2.22 19.98
CA GLU A 269 -18.53 -2.36 19.83
C GLU A 269 -19.18 -1.05 19.33
N GLY A 270 -18.74 0.09 19.86
CA GLY A 270 -19.23 1.41 19.45
C GLY A 270 -18.94 1.71 17.97
N LYS A 271 -17.71 1.51 17.52
CA LYS A 271 -17.32 1.73 16.11
C LYS A 271 -18.00 0.74 15.18
N SER A 272 -18.09 -0.53 15.56
CA SER A 272 -18.80 -1.55 14.79
C SER A 272 -20.25 -1.18 14.55
N ASN A 273 -20.97 -0.75 15.61
CA ASN A 273 -22.37 -0.33 15.50
C ASN A 273 -22.56 0.87 14.57
N VAL A 274 -21.70 1.89 14.66
CA VAL A 274 -21.76 3.07 13.79
C VAL A 274 -21.54 2.68 12.32
N LEU A 275 -20.52 1.86 12.02
CA LEU A 275 -20.22 1.44 10.65
C LEU A 275 -21.31 0.51 10.08
N GLN A 276 -21.93 -0.34 10.89
CA GLN A 276 -23.06 -1.16 10.47
C GLN A 276 -24.29 -0.32 10.12
N GLN A 277 -24.61 0.68 10.95
CA GLN A 277 -25.72 1.60 10.70
C GLN A 277 -25.46 2.45 9.45
N GLU A 278 -24.22 2.86 9.24
CA GLU A 278 -23.81 3.58 8.04
C GLU A 278 -23.91 2.69 6.78
N LEU A 279 -23.46 1.44 6.85
CA LEU A 279 -23.58 0.48 5.75
C LEU A 279 -25.05 0.28 5.37
N LYS A 280 -25.94 0.15 6.37
CA LYS A 280 -27.38 0.06 6.13
C LYS A 280 -27.91 1.31 5.43
N SER A 281 -27.57 2.49 5.92
CA SER A 281 -28.02 3.76 5.37
C SER A 281 -27.50 3.98 3.94
N CYS A 282 -26.26 3.57 3.65
CA CYS A 282 -25.72 3.60 2.30
C CYS A 282 -26.46 2.64 1.37
N LYS A 283 -26.83 1.43 1.82
CA LYS A 283 -27.64 0.50 1.01
C LYS A 283 -29.02 1.08 0.69
N GLU A 284 -29.67 1.74 1.66
CA GLU A 284 -30.93 2.46 1.41
C GLU A 284 -30.74 3.60 0.39
N LEU A 285 -29.64 4.35 0.47
CA LEU A 285 -29.30 5.37 -0.52
C LEU A 285 -29.02 4.77 -1.90
N GLN A 286 -28.38 3.60 -1.98
CA GLN A 286 -28.14 2.90 -3.25
C GLN A 286 -29.45 2.48 -3.93
N GLU A 287 -30.49 2.12 -3.16
CA GLU A 287 -31.81 1.82 -3.72
C GLU A 287 -32.47 3.06 -4.34
N LEU A 288 -32.24 4.23 -3.74
CA LEU A 288 -32.75 5.52 -4.23
C LEU A 288 -31.93 6.06 -5.42
N GLU A 289 -30.61 5.91 -5.37
CA GLU A 289 -29.65 6.39 -6.37
C GLU A 289 -28.73 5.25 -6.85
N PRO A 290 -29.23 4.33 -7.70
CA PRO A 290 -28.47 3.14 -8.11
C PRO A 290 -27.22 3.45 -8.94
N GLU A 291 -27.14 4.64 -9.53
CA GLU A 291 -25.98 5.12 -10.30
C GLU A 291 -24.99 5.94 -9.43
N ASN A 292 -25.22 6.04 -8.11
CA ASN A 292 -24.29 6.74 -7.23
C ASN A 292 -23.04 5.89 -6.96
N LYS A 293 -22.01 6.10 -7.78
CA LYS A 293 -20.72 5.41 -7.68
C LYS A 293 -20.00 5.62 -6.35
N TRP A 294 -20.21 6.77 -5.69
CA TRP A 294 -19.54 7.08 -4.43
C TRP A 294 -20.16 6.24 -3.31
N CYS A 295 -21.49 6.17 -3.27
CA CYS A 295 -22.23 5.32 -2.36
C CYS A 295 -21.84 3.83 -2.55
N LEU A 296 -21.83 3.33 -3.79
CA LEU A 296 -21.40 1.96 -4.12
C LEU A 296 -19.98 1.65 -3.64
N LEU A 297 -19.02 2.55 -3.88
CA LEU A 297 -17.64 2.37 -3.41
C LEU A 297 -17.57 2.41 -1.88
N THR A 298 -18.32 3.29 -1.22
CA THR A 298 -18.37 3.38 0.23
C THR A 298 -18.97 2.12 0.86
N ILE A 299 -20.02 1.54 0.29
CA ILE A 299 -20.60 0.25 0.71
C ILE A 299 -19.52 -0.84 0.71
N ILE A 300 -18.71 -0.93 -0.36
CA ILE A 300 -17.59 -1.87 -0.45
C ILE A 300 -16.56 -1.61 0.67
N LEU A 301 -16.21 -0.35 0.93
CA LEU A 301 -15.22 0.01 1.95
C LEU A 301 -15.73 -0.24 3.38
N LEU A 302 -17.02 -0.04 3.64
CA LEU A 302 -17.66 -0.35 4.92
C LEU A 302 -17.72 -1.85 5.16
N MET A 303 -18.13 -2.63 4.16
CA MET A 303 -18.07 -4.10 4.22
C MET A 303 -16.65 -4.60 4.50
N ARG A 304 -15.65 -3.99 3.85
CA ARG A 304 -14.22 -4.26 4.09
C ARG A 304 -13.80 -3.95 5.53
N ALA A 305 -14.24 -2.82 6.06
CA ALA A 305 -13.89 -2.38 7.41
C ALA A 305 -14.56 -3.24 8.49
N LEU A 306 -15.79 -3.70 8.25
CA LEU A 306 -16.60 -4.49 9.19
C LEU A 306 -16.17 -5.96 9.23
N ASP A 307 -16.25 -6.65 8.09
CA ASP A 307 -15.88 -8.06 7.99
C ASP A 307 -15.58 -8.43 6.53
N PRO A 308 -14.30 -8.40 6.11
CA PRO A 308 -13.94 -8.63 4.73
C PRO A 308 -14.21 -10.07 4.24
N LEU A 309 -14.31 -11.05 5.15
CA LEU A 309 -14.54 -12.44 4.82
C LEU A 309 -16.04 -12.74 4.72
N ALA A 310 -16.86 -12.24 5.66
CA ALA A 310 -18.31 -12.41 5.62
C ALA A 310 -18.94 -11.71 4.42
N TYR A 311 -18.46 -10.52 4.07
CA TYR A 311 -18.99 -9.73 2.95
C TYR A 311 -18.29 -9.97 1.61
N GLU A 312 -17.45 -10.99 1.47
CA GLU A 312 -16.67 -11.21 0.24
C GLU A 312 -17.56 -11.31 -1.01
N LYS A 313 -18.62 -12.13 -0.95
CA LYS A 313 -19.53 -12.34 -2.10
C LYS A 313 -20.29 -11.07 -2.46
N GLU A 314 -20.78 -10.35 -1.46
CA GLU A 314 -21.54 -9.12 -1.66
C GLU A 314 -20.65 -8.01 -2.25
N SER A 315 -19.45 -7.84 -1.70
CA SER A 315 -18.45 -6.90 -2.20
C SER A 315 -18.12 -7.13 -3.68
N LEU A 316 -17.98 -8.39 -4.10
CA LEU A 316 -17.76 -8.74 -5.50
C LEU A 316 -18.93 -8.32 -6.41
N GLY A 317 -20.18 -8.50 -5.96
CA GLY A 317 -21.36 -8.02 -6.69
C GLY A 317 -21.40 -6.49 -6.82
N CYS A 318 -21.05 -5.77 -5.76
CA CYS A 318 -20.94 -4.31 -5.78
C CYS A 318 -19.86 -3.84 -6.76
N PHE A 319 -18.70 -4.52 -6.84
CA PHE A 319 -17.65 -4.17 -7.82
C PHE A 319 -18.14 -4.28 -9.27
N GLU A 320 -18.89 -5.32 -9.62
CA GLU A 320 -19.42 -5.45 -10.98
C GLU A 320 -20.45 -4.35 -11.28
N THR A 321 -21.31 -4.02 -10.32
CA THR A 321 -22.25 -2.89 -10.45
C THR A 321 -21.50 -1.57 -10.64
N LEU A 322 -20.48 -1.32 -9.83
CA LEU A 322 -19.66 -0.11 -9.87
C LEU A 322 -18.91 0.04 -11.20
N LYS A 323 -18.47 -1.07 -11.80
CA LYS A 323 -17.84 -1.07 -13.14
C LYS A 323 -18.81 -0.69 -14.25
N VAL A 324 -20.09 -1.05 -14.12
CA VAL A 324 -21.15 -0.65 -15.07
C VAL A 324 -21.48 0.83 -14.91
N VAL A 325 -21.67 1.28 -13.67
CA VAL A 325 -21.99 2.68 -13.34
C VAL A 325 -20.83 3.63 -13.68
N ASP A 326 -19.58 3.20 -13.48
CA ASP A 326 -18.41 4.07 -13.58
C ASP A 326 -17.30 3.50 -14.50
N PRO A 327 -17.60 3.25 -15.80
CA PRO A 327 -16.78 2.42 -16.69
C PRO A 327 -15.36 2.94 -16.95
N MET A 328 -15.14 4.26 -16.91
CA MET A 328 -13.79 4.84 -17.10
C MET A 328 -12.80 4.46 -15.98
N ARG A 329 -13.28 3.92 -14.85
CA ARG A 329 -12.46 3.46 -13.71
C ARG A 329 -12.55 1.95 -13.50
N SER A 330 -13.08 1.21 -14.47
CA SER A 330 -13.18 -0.25 -14.43
C SER A 330 -11.85 -0.93 -14.09
N GLY A 331 -10.74 -0.50 -14.70
CA GLY A 331 -9.40 -1.01 -14.38
C GLY A 331 -8.97 -0.73 -12.93
N TYR A 332 -9.32 0.44 -12.38
CA TYR A 332 -9.07 0.75 -10.97
C TYR A 332 -9.87 -0.17 -10.03
N TYR A 333 -11.13 -0.47 -10.37
CA TYR A 333 -11.97 -1.38 -9.58
C TYR A 333 -11.50 -2.82 -9.67
N ASP A 334 -11.10 -3.28 -10.85
CA ASP A 334 -10.51 -4.61 -11.02
C ASP A 334 -9.23 -4.75 -10.18
N ASP A 335 -8.39 -3.72 -10.13
CA ASP A 335 -7.18 -3.67 -9.29
C ASP A 335 -7.49 -3.66 -7.79
N LEU A 336 -8.46 -2.84 -7.35
CA LEU A 336 -8.87 -2.78 -5.95
C LEU A 336 -9.50 -4.10 -5.50
N ARG A 337 -10.32 -4.71 -6.35
CA ARG A 337 -10.92 -6.02 -6.12
C ARG A 337 -9.85 -7.10 -6.01
N SER A 338 -8.85 -7.08 -6.90
CA SER A 338 -7.70 -8.00 -6.84
C SER A 338 -6.95 -7.88 -5.51
N LYS A 339 -6.71 -6.64 -5.06
CA LYS A 339 -6.12 -6.37 -3.74
C LYS A 339 -6.94 -7.01 -2.62
N PHE A 340 -8.26 -6.79 -2.56
CA PHE A 340 -9.11 -7.35 -1.50
C PHE A 340 -9.19 -8.88 -1.53
N GLN A 341 -9.19 -9.48 -2.72
CA GLN A 341 -9.17 -10.94 -2.84
C GLN A 341 -7.86 -11.54 -2.35
N MET A 342 -6.73 -10.88 -2.61
CA MET A 342 -5.43 -11.32 -2.07
C MET A 342 -5.38 -11.19 -0.55
N GLU A 343 -5.84 -10.06 0.00
CA GLU A 343 -5.92 -9.88 1.45
C GLU A 343 -6.81 -10.97 2.09
N ASN A 344 -7.98 -11.29 1.50
CA ASN A 344 -8.84 -12.37 1.99
C ASN A 344 -8.17 -13.74 1.93
N ALA A 345 -7.44 -14.03 0.85
CA ALA A 345 -6.72 -15.29 0.72
C ALA A 345 -5.60 -15.41 1.75
N ILE A 346 -4.88 -14.32 2.04
CA ILE A 346 -3.85 -14.28 3.09
C ILE A 346 -4.47 -14.56 4.46
N LEU A 347 -5.59 -13.90 4.81
CA LEU A 347 -6.28 -14.15 6.08
C LEU A 347 -6.74 -15.61 6.21
N LYS A 348 -7.33 -16.18 5.16
CA LYS A 348 -7.77 -17.60 5.15
C LYS A 348 -6.59 -18.56 5.29
N MET A 349 -5.48 -18.27 4.62
CA MET A 349 -4.25 -19.05 4.69
C MET A 349 -3.67 -19.03 6.11
N GLU A 350 -3.59 -17.84 6.73
CA GLU A 350 -3.10 -17.70 8.11
C GLU A 350 -4.02 -18.40 9.12
N TYR A 351 -5.34 -18.24 9.02
CA TYR A 351 -6.30 -18.94 9.88
C TYR A 351 -6.19 -20.47 9.78
N ALA A 352 -5.91 -20.97 8.58
CA ALA A 352 -5.72 -22.41 8.34
C ALA A 352 -4.30 -22.90 8.66
N GLU A 353 -3.40 -22.02 9.12
CA GLU A 353 -1.96 -22.30 9.31
C GLU A 353 -1.32 -22.98 8.08
N SER A 354 -1.77 -22.58 6.88
CA SER A 354 -1.38 -23.18 5.61
C SER A 354 -0.18 -22.49 4.98
N PHE A 355 0.65 -23.24 4.27
CA PHE A 355 1.68 -22.72 3.36
C PHE A 355 1.26 -22.80 1.89
N ILE A 356 0.01 -23.17 1.64
CA ILE A 356 -0.60 -23.26 0.32
C ILE A 356 -1.63 -22.15 0.19
N ILE A 357 -1.56 -21.39 -0.91
CA ILE A 357 -2.50 -20.33 -1.21
C ILE A 357 -3.12 -20.54 -2.61
N ASP A 358 -4.44 -20.68 -2.63
CA ASP A 358 -5.22 -20.77 -3.86
C ASP A 358 -5.89 -19.42 -4.16
N LEU A 359 -5.45 -18.82 -5.25
CA LEU A 359 -5.93 -17.56 -5.82
C LEU A 359 -6.50 -17.78 -7.23
N SER A 360 -6.83 -19.03 -7.58
CA SER A 360 -7.36 -19.37 -8.89
C SER A 360 -8.78 -18.84 -9.10
N LYS A 361 -9.13 -18.51 -10.35
CA LYS A 361 -10.49 -18.08 -10.77
C LYS A 361 -11.00 -16.87 -9.98
N LYS A 362 -10.10 -15.97 -9.59
CA LYS A 362 -10.43 -14.73 -8.89
C LYS A 362 -10.49 -13.53 -9.84
N GLY A 363 -10.14 -13.68 -11.12
CA GLY A 363 -10.11 -12.59 -12.10
C GLY A 363 -9.06 -11.52 -11.80
N LEU A 364 -8.01 -11.84 -11.03
CA LEU A 364 -6.97 -10.92 -10.60
C LEU A 364 -6.31 -10.21 -11.79
N THR A 365 -6.18 -8.89 -11.73
CA THR A 365 -5.46 -8.07 -12.72
C THR A 365 -4.06 -7.69 -12.24
N ARG A 366 -3.80 -7.79 -10.93
CA ARG A 366 -2.51 -7.49 -10.30
C ARG A 366 -2.30 -8.33 -9.04
N LEU A 367 -1.03 -8.46 -8.65
CA LEU A 367 -0.62 -9.00 -7.36
C LEU A 367 -0.29 -7.88 -6.37
N CYS A 368 -0.60 -8.07 -5.09
CA CYS A 368 -0.40 -7.14 -3.98
C CYS A 368 -0.05 -7.96 -2.73
N HIS A 369 0.58 -7.34 -1.74
CA HIS A 369 0.81 -7.97 -0.43
C HIS A 369 1.67 -9.25 -0.47
N LEU A 370 2.53 -9.40 -1.48
CA LEU A 370 3.44 -10.54 -1.63
C LEU A 370 4.45 -10.63 -0.47
N GLU A 371 4.69 -9.51 0.23
CA GLU A 371 5.51 -9.46 1.44
C GLU A 371 4.99 -10.35 2.59
N HIS A 372 3.72 -10.76 2.55
CA HIS A 372 3.12 -11.68 3.53
C HIS A 372 3.24 -13.15 3.13
N LEU A 373 3.70 -13.45 1.91
CA LEU A 373 3.70 -14.80 1.33
C LEU A 373 5.07 -15.49 1.37
N GLY A 374 6.05 -14.96 2.10
CA GLY A 374 7.42 -15.48 2.12
C GLY A 374 7.55 -16.96 2.53
N GLN A 375 6.55 -17.50 3.25
CA GLN A 375 6.50 -18.89 3.70
C GLN A 375 5.74 -19.83 2.76
N VAL A 376 5.07 -19.29 1.74
CA VAL A 376 4.26 -20.08 0.81
C VAL A 376 5.14 -21.06 0.05
N THR A 377 4.71 -22.32 0.00
CA THR A 377 5.34 -23.39 -0.77
C THR A 377 4.59 -23.68 -2.06
N HIS A 378 3.26 -23.50 -2.08
CA HIS A 378 2.43 -23.75 -3.26
C HIS A 378 1.52 -22.56 -3.50
N MET A 379 1.55 -22.00 -4.70
CA MET A 379 0.74 -20.86 -5.09
C MET A 379 0.02 -21.13 -6.40
N ASN A 380 -1.32 -21.09 -6.37
CA ASN A 380 -2.14 -21.22 -7.56
C ASN A 380 -2.72 -19.86 -7.97
N LEU A 381 -2.28 -19.35 -9.12
CA LEU A 381 -2.72 -18.10 -9.76
C LEU A 381 -3.52 -18.36 -11.04
N SER A 382 -3.95 -19.60 -11.29
CA SER A 382 -4.56 -20.00 -12.56
C SER A 382 -5.93 -19.36 -12.81
N ALA A 383 -6.29 -19.16 -14.08
CA ALA A 383 -7.56 -18.57 -14.50
C ALA A 383 -7.80 -17.14 -13.92
N ASN A 384 -6.82 -16.27 -14.12
CA ASN A 384 -6.88 -14.85 -13.78
C ASN A 384 -6.60 -13.99 -15.03
N ARG A 385 -6.38 -12.68 -14.86
CA ARG A 385 -6.09 -11.71 -15.93
C ARG A 385 -4.72 -11.05 -15.72
N LEU A 386 -3.76 -11.79 -15.16
CA LEU A 386 -2.42 -11.27 -14.86
C LEU A 386 -1.63 -11.12 -16.14
N ARG A 387 -1.01 -9.94 -16.34
CA ARG A 387 -0.12 -9.67 -17.49
C ARG A 387 1.37 -9.75 -17.18
N VAL A 388 1.70 -9.55 -15.91
CA VAL A 388 3.08 -9.45 -15.42
C VAL A 388 3.16 -10.14 -14.07
N LEU A 389 4.20 -10.96 -13.88
CA LEU A 389 4.62 -11.39 -12.56
C LEU A 389 5.62 -10.35 -12.02
N PRO A 390 5.27 -9.58 -10.97
CA PRO A 390 6.05 -8.42 -10.53
C PRO A 390 7.32 -8.83 -9.79
N SER A 391 8.36 -7.97 -9.79
CA SER A 391 9.69 -8.29 -9.25
C SER A 391 9.69 -8.70 -7.78
N ASN A 392 8.74 -8.22 -6.97
CA ASN A 392 8.60 -8.59 -5.56
C ASN A 392 8.12 -10.04 -5.34
N LEU A 393 7.70 -10.78 -6.37
CA LEU A 393 7.42 -12.22 -6.27
C LEU A 393 8.65 -13.04 -5.85
N SER A 394 9.86 -12.52 -6.10
CA SER A 394 11.12 -13.14 -5.68
C SER A 394 11.28 -13.28 -4.15
N MET A 395 10.37 -12.67 -3.37
CA MET A 395 10.29 -12.85 -1.91
C MET A 395 9.85 -14.25 -1.49
N LEU A 396 9.14 -14.97 -2.37
CA LEU A 396 8.56 -16.28 -2.08
C LEU A 396 9.64 -17.36 -2.21
N ARG A 397 10.66 -17.26 -1.35
CA ARG A 397 11.88 -18.07 -1.41
C ARG A 397 11.64 -19.56 -1.18
N ARG A 398 10.55 -19.89 -0.50
CA ARG A 398 10.12 -21.27 -0.22
C ARG A 398 9.16 -21.85 -1.26
N LEU A 399 8.82 -21.10 -2.30
CA LEU A 399 7.88 -21.53 -3.32
C LEU A 399 8.47 -22.69 -4.11
N GLN A 400 7.77 -23.83 -4.08
CA GLN A 400 8.11 -25.08 -4.75
C GLN A 400 7.26 -25.28 -6.00
N MET A 401 5.98 -24.92 -5.93
CA MET A 401 5.04 -25.06 -7.03
C MET A 401 4.33 -23.74 -7.30
N LEU A 402 4.39 -23.30 -8.55
CA LEU A 402 3.68 -22.11 -9.02
C LEU A 402 2.85 -22.44 -10.25
N GLU A 403 1.54 -22.35 -10.11
CA GLU A 403 0.60 -22.50 -11.23
C GLU A 403 0.11 -21.11 -11.65
N VAL A 404 0.26 -20.75 -12.92
CA VAL A 404 -0.17 -19.44 -13.48
C VAL A 404 -0.94 -19.65 -14.78
N ASP A 405 -1.59 -20.80 -14.93
CA ASP A 405 -2.24 -21.18 -16.18
C ASP A 405 -3.40 -20.26 -16.52
N ASN A 406 -3.73 -20.12 -17.81
CA ASN A 406 -4.91 -19.37 -18.26
C ASN A 406 -4.89 -17.92 -17.73
N ASN A 407 -3.83 -17.19 -18.04
CA ASN A 407 -3.66 -15.77 -17.74
C ASN A 407 -3.26 -15.01 -19.02
N GLU A 408 -2.86 -13.75 -18.89
CA GLU A 408 -2.39 -12.90 -19.98
C GLU A 408 -0.89 -12.60 -19.85
N VAL A 409 -0.10 -13.48 -19.21
CA VAL A 409 1.27 -13.17 -18.81
C VAL A 409 2.17 -13.04 -20.03
N VAL A 410 2.87 -11.91 -20.10
CA VAL A 410 3.90 -11.62 -21.11
C VAL A 410 5.28 -11.49 -20.48
N ARG A 411 5.37 -11.10 -19.19
CA ARG A 411 6.64 -10.84 -18.49
C ARG A 411 6.73 -11.57 -17.16
N LEU A 412 7.91 -12.17 -16.92
CA LEU A 412 8.21 -13.04 -15.77
C LEU A 412 9.26 -12.43 -14.82
N GLU A 413 9.29 -11.10 -14.68
CA GLU A 413 10.30 -10.39 -13.87
C GLU A 413 10.31 -10.82 -12.40
N GLY A 414 9.21 -11.34 -11.88
CA GLY A 414 9.11 -11.87 -10.52
C GLY A 414 9.81 -13.21 -10.28
N LEU A 415 10.21 -13.93 -11.33
CA LEU A 415 10.73 -15.30 -11.22
C LEU A 415 12.25 -15.39 -11.14
N TRP A 416 12.96 -14.27 -10.97
CA TRP A 416 14.40 -14.31 -10.71
C TRP A 416 14.69 -14.89 -9.32
N ASN A 417 15.58 -15.88 -9.30
CA ASN A 417 16.18 -16.44 -8.08
C ASN A 417 15.13 -16.93 -7.09
N LEU A 418 14.22 -17.79 -7.55
CA LEU A 418 13.36 -18.61 -6.70
C LEU A 418 14.08 -19.94 -6.42
N PRO A 419 14.78 -20.05 -5.28
CA PRO A 419 15.73 -21.13 -5.03
C PRO A 419 15.07 -22.48 -4.81
N GLN A 420 13.82 -22.53 -4.35
CA GLN A 420 13.11 -23.79 -4.07
C GLN A 420 12.10 -24.15 -5.16
N LEU A 421 11.98 -23.37 -6.25
CA LEU A 421 10.96 -23.61 -7.27
C LEU A 421 11.30 -24.88 -8.05
N GLU A 422 10.44 -25.89 -7.97
CA GLU A 422 10.60 -27.20 -8.60
C GLU A 422 9.70 -27.34 -9.83
N GLU A 423 8.47 -26.83 -9.73
CA GLU A 423 7.45 -26.93 -10.77
C GLU A 423 6.82 -25.56 -11.07
N LEU A 424 6.78 -25.23 -12.36
CA LEU A 424 6.17 -24.02 -12.89
C LEU A 424 5.23 -24.35 -14.03
N SER A 425 3.95 -24.00 -13.87
CA SER A 425 2.98 -24.07 -14.94
C SER A 425 2.59 -22.68 -15.44
N LEU A 426 2.81 -22.45 -16.74
CA LEU A 426 2.54 -21.20 -17.46
C LEU A 426 1.63 -21.45 -18.67
N GLN A 427 0.79 -22.48 -18.62
CA GLN A 427 -0.04 -22.89 -19.76
C GLN A 427 -1.02 -21.77 -20.16
N CYS A 428 -1.32 -21.67 -21.45
CA CYS A 428 -2.32 -20.74 -21.98
C CYS A 428 -2.06 -19.29 -21.51
N ASN A 429 -0.86 -18.78 -21.77
CA ASN A 429 -0.45 -17.39 -21.51
C ASN A 429 -0.03 -16.71 -22.83
N GLN A 430 0.57 -15.52 -22.75
CA GLN A 430 0.94 -14.69 -23.89
C GLN A 430 2.47 -14.55 -24.02
N ILE A 431 3.21 -15.61 -23.66
CA ILE A 431 4.66 -15.60 -23.74
C ILE A 431 5.08 -15.82 -25.19
N GLU A 432 5.72 -14.80 -25.77
CA GLU A 432 5.98 -14.77 -27.20
C GLU A 432 7.34 -15.36 -27.56
N ASN A 433 8.38 -15.11 -26.77
CA ASN A 433 9.76 -15.48 -27.10
C ASN A 433 10.44 -16.25 -25.97
N VAL A 434 11.37 -17.14 -26.32
CA VAL A 434 12.18 -17.87 -25.34
C VAL A 434 12.99 -16.91 -24.46
N SER A 435 13.40 -15.75 -24.97
CA SER A 435 14.07 -14.71 -24.18
C SER A 435 13.24 -14.17 -23.02
N ASP A 436 11.91 -14.26 -23.09
CA ASP A 436 11.02 -13.81 -22.02
C ASP A 436 11.09 -14.74 -20.79
N LEU A 437 11.57 -15.97 -20.98
CA LEU A 437 11.80 -16.98 -19.94
C LEU A 437 13.19 -16.86 -19.28
N GLN A 438 14.00 -15.88 -19.65
CA GLN A 438 15.33 -15.64 -19.09
C GLN A 438 15.40 -15.65 -17.55
N PRO A 439 14.41 -15.14 -16.80
CA PRO A 439 14.43 -15.20 -15.33
C PRO A 439 14.54 -16.62 -14.76
N LEU A 440 13.97 -17.62 -15.45
CA LEU A 440 13.95 -19.01 -15.00
C LEU A 440 15.35 -19.65 -14.99
N ALA A 441 16.29 -19.11 -15.77
CA ALA A 441 17.66 -19.61 -15.82
C ALA A 441 18.39 -19.48 -14.46
N SER A 442 17.85 -18.68 -13.54
CA SER A 442 18.41 -18.48 -12.22
C SER A 442 17.65 -19.22 -11.10
N CYS A 443 16.73 -20.13 -11.45
CA CYS A 443 16.01 -21.01 -10.53
C CYS A 443 16.68 -22.40 -10.49
N PRO A 444 17.57 -22.68 -9.53
CA PRO A 444 18.47 -23.83 -9.58
C PRO A 444 17.80 -25.19 -9.49
N HIS A 445 16.59 -25.27 -8.92
CA HIS A 445 15.87 -26.52 -8.69
C HIS A 445 14.67 -26.73 -9.65
N LEU A 446 14.46 -25.82 -10.60
CA LEU A 446 13.35 -25.95 -11.54
C LEU A 446 13.55 -27.22 -12.39
N SER A 447 12.62 -28.15 -12.28
CA SER A 447 12.70 -29.48 -12.90
C SER A 447 11.59 -29.69 -13.91
N VAL A 448 10.41 -29.13 -13.66
CA VAL A 448 9.22 -29.30 -14.50
C VAL A 448 8.68 -27.94 -14.94
N LEU A 449 8.54 -27.76 -16.25
CA LEU A 449 8.04 -26.53 -16.86
C LEU A 449 6.95 -26.83 -17.90
N HIS A 450 5.77 -26.26 -17.68
CA HIS A 450 4.64 -26.36 -18.61
C HIS A 450 4.43 -25.04 -19.35
N LEU A 451 4.51 -25.06 -20.68
CA LEU A 451 4.39 -23.88 -21.55
C LEU A 451 3.32 -24.04 -22.64
N GLN A 452 2.55 -25.13 -22.62
CA GLN A 452 1.53 -25.40 -23.64
C GLN A 452 0.58 -24.21 -23.83
N GLY A 453 0.18 -23.95 -25.08
CA GLY A 453 -0.75 -22.85 -25.39
C GLY A 453 -0.16 -21.44 -25.31
N ASN A 454 1.17 -21.28 -25.28
CA ASN A 454 1.83 -19.99 -25.47
C ASN A 454 2.27 -19.79 -26.94
N PRO A 455 2.28 -18.55 -27.46
CA PRO A 455 2.74 -18.26 -28.83
C PRO A 455 4.16 -18.75 -29.15
N LEU A 456 5.06 -18.80 -28.17
CA LEU A 456 6.42 -19.34 -28.36
C LEU A 456 6.41 -20.81 -28.81
N CYS A 457 5.39 -21.61 -28.43
CA CYS A 457 5.33 -23.04 -28.74
C CYS A 457 5.11 -23.32 -30.24
N GLU A 458 4.67 -22.33 -31.03
CA GLU A 458 4.48 -22.46 -32.48
C GLU A 458 5.78 -22.25 -33.28
N LYS A 459 6.84 -21.75 -32.65
CA LYS A 459 8.11 -21.43 -33.31
C LYS A 459 9.00 -22.68 -33.42
N ALA A 460 9.57 -22.90 -34.61
CA ALA A 460 10.32 -24.12 -34.93
C ALA A 460 11.55 -24.37 -34.03
N ASP A 461 12.26 -23.31 -33.63
CA ASP A 461 13.52 -23.41 -32.88
C ASP A 461 13.33 -23.36 -31.35
N THR A 462 12.08 -23.30 -30.87
CA THR A 462 11.76 -23.08 -29.45
C THR A 462 12.38 -24.12 -28.55
N ARG A 463 12.29 -25.41 -28.90
CA ARG A 463 12.84 -26.48 -28.05
C ARG A 463 14.36 -26.34 -27.89
N THR A 464 15.09 -26.15 -28.98
CA THR A 464 16.55 -26.00 -28.96
C THR A 464 16.98 -24.74 -28.19
N GLN A 465 16.26 -23.63 -28.34
CA GLN A 465 16.53 -22.41 -27.58
C GLN A 465 16.24 -22.58 -26.08
N LEU A 466 15.20 -23.31 -25.72
CA LEU A 466 14.87 -23.62 -24.32
C LEU A 466 15.90 -24.55 -23.68
N GLU A 467 16.35 -25.58 -24.39
CA GLU A 467 17.43 -26.47 -23.93
C GLU A 467 18.74 -25.70 -23.71
N ALA A 468 19.03 -24.69 -24.54
CA ALA A 468 20.18 -23.82 -24.37
C ALA A 468 20.02 -22.84 -23.19
N LEU A 469 18.81 -22.28 -22.99
CA LEU A 469 18.53 -21.32 -21.93
C LEU A 469 18.40 -21.98 -20.54
N LEU A 470 17.76 -23.16 -20.49
CA LEU A 470 17.35 -23.88 -19.28
C LEU A 470 17.89 -25.32 -19.29
N PRO A 471 19.21 -25.52 -19.39
CA PRO A 471 19.80 -26.86 -19.54
C PRO A 471 19.62 -27.77 -18.31
N HIS A 472 19.22 -27.21 -17.17
CA HIS A 472 19.00 -27.93 -15.91
C HIS A 472 17.55 -28.41 -15.73
N VAL A 473 16.61 -27.96 -16.57
CA VAL A 473 15.19 -28.33 -16.47
C VAL A 473 14.96 -29.68 -17.13
N ASN A 474 14.54 -30.68 -16.35
CA ASN A 474 14.42 -32.06 -16.81
C ASN A 474 13.25 -32.27 -17.79
N THR A 475 12.11 -31.63 -17.52
CA THR A 475 10.88 -31.85 -18.26
C THR A 475 10.28 -30.52 -18.72
N ILE A 476 10.23 -30.31 -20.04
CA ILE A 476 9.61 -29.14 -20.65
C ILE A 476 8.46 -29.58 -21.56
N HIS A 477 7.24 -29.24 -21.18
CA HIS A 477 6.03 -29.55 -21.95
C HIS A 477 5.68 -28.40 -22.90
N LEU A 478 5.69 -28.68 -24.21
CA LEU A 478 5.47 -27.72 -25.29
C LEU A 478 4.30 -28.09 -26.22
N SER A 479 3.65 -29.25 -26.02
CA SER A 479 2.64 -29.74 -26.96
C SER A 479 1.44 -28.80 -27.05
N LEU A 480 0.93 -28.60 -28.27
CA LEU A 480 -0.28 -27.82 -28.57
C LEU A 480 -1.59 -28.56 -28.23
N ILE A 481 -1.50 -29.68 -27.51
CA ILE A 481 -2.64 -30.58 -27.19
C ILE A 481 -2.51 -31.02 -25.74
#